data_AF-A0A495YAW6-F1
#
_entry.id   AF-A0A495YAW6-F1
#
_cell.length_a   1.000
_cell.length_b   1.000
_cell.length_c   1.000
_cell.angle_alpha   90.00
_cell.angle_beta   90.00
_cell.angle_gamma   90.00
#
_symmetry.space_group_name_H-M   'P 1'
#
loop_
_entity.id
_entity.type
_entity.pdbx_description
1 polymer ?
#
loop_
_entity_poly.entity_id
_entity_poly.type
_entity_poly.pdbx_seq_one_letter_code
_entity_poly.pdbx_strand_id
1 'polypeptide(L)'
;MQTNAFVRGVLGLAVAAYVSTTHAIVISDDEFVRLGGNGFDIPGTAGHAMAALQKQSLEPQFLAVGYLWNHCTATWIGDTPDGKWSYFLAAAHCVDYGEPQTIDTATQPYTATFTDWSGTEVAGGEGEIIRPFQRLDPAAAKLGRLSTDLALVKLPKHASILGTDHKTPIQPPVLYDGNTETDVPVTFVGYGLWGTGTPGCHGKFSAPDVLSRRMVGSSILSRLLENDHGVEAGFNPVAGGALWARTAKQDGGAPWWQRQVGYDTIVAVASTTANAKAVKGSPFQARSVGPRISRYADWIKTVFPQARFLSDSHYILTNAQPMVVSPDIATDAKKGSVAFTVPPQILAQGPTNIVWEGGHDGEASRIVMHVIREETRIGFPVILRAFRDNGMGPERYTPMNNAVEIGSGSLRSEEEMRTSRLILKYDPLDNPEFAGKHGVYKGQFDIEVRGWHDTNFKRTIRVKVRLDLG
;
A
#
# COMPACT_ATOMS: atom_id res chain seq x y z
N MET A 1 -18.66 -38.32 61.38
CA MET A 1 -17.28 -37.80 61.29
C MET A 1 -16.51 -38.69 60.32
N GLN A 2 -15.72 -38.19 59.37
CA GLN A 2 -15.62 -36.82 58.85
C GLN A 2 -15.15 -36.93 57.38
N THR A 3 -15.65 -36.07 56.51
CA THR A 3 -15.36 -36.08 55.06
C THR A 3 -13.90 -35.73 54.77
N ASN A 4 -13.26 -36.42 53.83
CA ASN A 4 -12.02 -35.94 53.22
C ASN A 4 -12.21 -35.69 51.71
N ALA A 5 -11.65 -34.58 51.26
CA ALA A 5 -12.13 -33.86 50.08
C ALA A 5 -11.35 -34.16 48.80
N PHE A 6 -12.01 -33.84 47.67
CA PHE A 6 -11.42 -33.70 46.35
C PHE A 6 -10.13 -32.85 46.39
N VAL A 7 -9.00 -33.43 46.00
CA VAL A 7 -7.84 -32.66 45.51
C VAL A 7 -7.92 -32.63 44.00
N ARG A 8 -8.42 -31.52 43.44
CA ARG A 8 -8.31 -31.24 42.00
C ARG A 8 -6.85 -30.87 41.71
N GLY A 9 -6.15 -31.72 40.97
CA GLY A 9 -4.85 -31.35 40.41
C GLY A 9 -5.01 -30.21 39.41
N VAL A 10 -4.40 -29.06 39.70
CA VAL A 10 -4.29 -27.97 38.72
C VAL A 10 -3.22 -28.38 37.71
N LEU A 11 -3.65 -28.73 36.51
CA LEU A 11 -2.75 -28.96 35.38
C LEU A 11 -2.15 -27.62 34.96
N GLY A 12 -0.92 -27.35 35.40
CA GLY A 12 -0.17 -26.15 35.05
C GLY A 12 0.15 -26.12 33.56
N LEU A 13 -0.76 -25.53 32.77
CA LEU A 13 -0.56 -25.28 31.35
C LEU A 13 0.47 -24.16 31.20
N ALA A 14 1.73 -24.54 31.03
CA ALA A 14 2.80 -23.62 30.69
C ALA A 14 2.53 -23.05 29.29
N VAL A 15 1.84 -21.91 29.23
CA VAL A 15 1.73 -21.11 28.01
C VAL A 15 3.15 -20.63 27.70
N ALA A 16 3.76 -21.22 26.67
CA ALA A 16 5.05 -20.78 26.18
C ALA A 16 4.90 -19.32 25.72
N ALA A 17 5.52 -18.40 26.45
CA ALA A 17 5.64 -17.02 26.03
C ALA A 17 6.39 -17.00 24.69
N TYR A 18 5.68 -16.71 23.60
CA TYR A 18 6.28 -16.54 22.29
C TYR A 18 7.10 -15.26 22.30
N VAL A 19 8.36 -15.36 22.71
CA VAL A 19 9.34 -14.28 22.55
C VAL A 19 9.54 -14.08 21.05
N SER A 20 8.86 -13.07 20.51
CA SER A 20 9.02 -12.61 19.13
C SER A 20 10.40 -12.00 18.95
N THR A 21 11.40 -12.86 18.81
CA THR A 21 12.71 -12.48 18.30
C THR A 21 12.55 -11.89 16.89
N THR A 22 13.49 -11.06 16.42
CA THR A 22 13.36 -10.25 15.19
C THR A 22 14.50 -10.57 14.17
N HIS A 23 14.24 -11.25 13.01
CA HIS A 23 15.13 -11.61 11.86
C HIS A 23 14.36 -11.63 10.47
N ALA A 24 14.66 -10.81 9.42
CA ALA A 24 13.96 -10.49 8.11
C ALA A 24 13.59 -11.54 7.06
N ILE A 25 12.85 -11.03 6.04
CA ILE A 25 12.62 -11.52 4.66
C ILE A 25 13.43 -12.77 4.37
N VAL A 26 12.70 -13.87 4.40
CA VAL A 26 13.19 -15.19 4.05
C VAL A 26 12.72 -15.51 2.66
N ILE A 27 13.66 -15.83 1.78
CA ILE A 27 13.38 -16.25 0.40
C ILE A 27 13.45 -17.77 0.29
N SER A 28 12.84 -18.36 -0.74
CA SER A 28 12.93 -19.80 -0.99
C SER A 28 14.35 -20.23 -1.37
N ASP A 29 14.69 -21.49 -1.11
CA ASP A 29 16.02 -22.03 -1.41
C ASP A 29 16.33 -21.98 -2.92
N ASP A 30 15.34 -22.27 -3.78
CA ASP A 30 15.46 -22.11 -5.24
C ASP A 30 15.75 -20.66 -5.64
N GLU A 31 15.07 -19.68 -5.03
CA GLU A 31 15.25 -18.27 -5.34
C GLU A 31 16.63 -17.77 -4.89
N PHE A 32 17.11 -18.24 -3.73
CA PHE A 32 18.46 -17.97 -3.25
C PHE A 32 19.53 -18.47 -4.24
N VAL A 33 19.38 -19.69 -4.74
CA VAL A 33 20.28 -20.26 -5.76
C VAL A 33 20.15 -19.52 -7.10
N ARG A 34 18.93 -19.17 -7.52
CA ARG A 34 18.67 -18.38 -8.74
C ARG A 34 19.36 -17.01 -8.72
N LEU A 35 19.48 -16.41 -7.53
CA LEU A 35 20.16 -15.14 -7.31
C LEU A 35 21.70 -15.29 -7.14
N GLY A 36 22.25 -16.49 -7.28
CA GLY A 36 23.70 -16.75 -7.18
C GLY A 36 24.20 -17.18 -5.79
N GLY A 37 23.28 -17.51 -4.87
CA GLY A 37 23.61 -18.07 -3.57
C GLY A 37 23.98 -19.56 -3.62
N ASN A 38 24.74 -20.02 -2.63
CA ASN A 38 25.09 -21.43 -2.44
C ASN A 38 24.37 -21.99 -1.21
N GLY A 39 23.45 -22.93 -1.40
CA GLY A 39 22.71 -23.57 -0.29
C GLY A 39 23.59 -24.28 0.75
N PHE A 40 24.83 -24.65 0.40
CA PHE A 40 25.81 -25.24 1.32
C PHE A 40 26.69 -24.21 2.03
N ASP A 41 26.72 -22.96 1.57
CA ASP A 41 27.44 -21.83 2.19
C ASP A 41 26.61 -20.54 2.11
N ILE A 42 25.50 -20.55 2.85
CA ILE A 42 24.61 -19.39 2.95
C ILE A 42 25.32 -18.19 3.60
N PRO A 43 26.08 -18.33 4.71
CA PRO A 43 26.81 -17.20 5.30
C PRO A 43 27.80 -16.54 4.33
N GLY A 44 28.57 -17.32 3.56
CA GLY A 44 29.56 -16.79 2.62
C GLY A 44 28.96 -16.18 1.36
N THR A 45 27.75 -16.60 0.95
CA THR A 45 27.14 -16.17 -0.33
C THR A 45 25.92 -15.26 -0.20
N ALA A 46 25.33 -15.11 0.99
CA ALA A 46 24.10 -14.32 1.15
C ALA A 46 24.24 -12.84 0.77
N GLY A 47 25.38 -12.20 1.05
CA GLY A 47 25.64 -10.83 0.61
C GLY A 47 25.59 -10.65 -0.91
N HIS A 48 26.03 -11.67 -1.67
CA HIS A 48 25.96 -11.63 -3.14
C HIS A 48 24.53 -11.86 -3.64
N ALA A 49 23.88 -12.92 -3.17
CA ALA A 49 22.53 -13.28 -3.59
C ALA A 49 21.49 -12.20 -3.29
N MET A 50 21.58 -11.56 -2.12
CA MET A 50 20.60 -10.57 -1.69
C MET A 50 20.84 -9.17 -2.28
N ALA A 51 22.00 -8.89 -2.91
CA ALA A 51 22.34 -7.55 -3.42
C ALA A 51 21.34 -7.01 -4.46
N ALA A 52 20.75 -7.88 -5.29
CA ALA A 52 19.72 -7.48 -6.25
C ALA A 52 18.43 -7.05 -5.55
N LEU A 53 18.02 -7.78 -4.51
CA LEU A 53 16.82 -7.48 -3.71
C LEU A 53 17.03 -6.22 -2.85
N GLN A 54 18.24 -5.98 -2.36
CA GLN A 54 18.59 -4.74 -1.68
C GLN A 54 18.42 -3.53 -2.60
N LYS A 55 18.93 -3.63 -3.84
CA LYS A 55 18.81 -2.57 -4.84
C LYS A 55 17.35 -2.26 -5.18
N GLN A 56 16.53 -3.29 -5.40
CA GLN A 56 15.09 -3.14 -5.65
C GLN A 56 14.35 -2.52 -4.45
N SER A 57 14.78 -2.80 -3.22
CA SER A 57 14.19 -2.18 -2.02
C SER A 57 14.38 -0.65 -1.97
N LEU A 58 15.27 -0.08 -2.79
CA LEU A 58 15.54 1.36 -2.91
C LEU A 58 14.82 2.02 -4.09
N GLU A 59 13.86 1.34 -4.71
CA GLU A 59 13.00 1.95 -5.73
C GLU A 59 12.10 3.06 -5.14
N PRO A 60 11.76 4.12 -5.92
CA PRO A 60 11.15 5.34 -5.39
C PRO A 60 9.88 5.15 -4.55
N GLN A 61 9.04 4.18 -4.91
CA GLN A 61 7.80 3.86 -4.19
C GLN A 61 8.03 3.31 -2.77
N PHE A 62 9.22 2.76 -2.48
CA PHE A 62 9.53 2.15 -1.19
C PHE A 62 10.30 3.08 -0.24
N LEU A 63 10.72 4.28 -0.67
CA LEU A 63 11.59 5.16 0.13
C LEU A 63 10.95 5.67 1.43
N ALA A 64 9.63 5.62 1.55
CA ALA A 64 8.91 5.92 2.80
C ALA A 64 9.13 4.88 3.92
N VAL A 65 9.64 3.69 3.58
CA VAL A 65 9.97 2.64 4.54
C VAL A 65 11.32 2.97 5.19
N GLY A 66 11.39 2.87 6.51
CA GLY A 66 12.61 3.11 7.27
C GLY A 66 12.69 2.23 8.51
N TYR A 67 13.71 2.52 9.31
CA TYR A 67 14.03 1.82 10.54
C TYR A 67 13.51 2.58 11.75
N LEU A 68 12.67 1.92 12.55
CA LEU A 68 12.24 2.44 13.86
C LEU A 68 13.12 1.81 14.96
N TRP A 69 13.42 2.60 15.97
CA TRP A 69 14.17 2.22 17.17
C TRP A 69 13.80 0.82 17.72
N ASN A 70 14.77 0.13 18.34
CA ASN A 70 14.63 -1.22 18.91
C ASN A 70 14.28 -2.34 17.91
N HIS A 71 14.80 -2.24 16.68
CA HIS A 71 14.77 -3.30 15.68
C HIS A 71 13.38 -3.59 15.08
N CYS A 72 12.72 -2.57 14.55
CA CYS A 72 11.54 -2.78 13.72
C CYS A 72 11.56 -1.94 12.44
N THR A 73 10.75 -2.37 11.48
CA THR A 73 10.48 -1.59 10.27
C THR A 73 9.27 -0.71 10.53
N ALA A 74 9.28 0.52 10.03
CA ALA A 74 8.09 1.36 10.01
C ALA A 74 7.99 2.09 8.66
N THR A 75 6.81 2.60 8.36
CA THR A 75 6.59 3.37 7.12
C THR A 75 6.05 4.75 7.44
N TRP A 76 6.75 5.78 7.01
CA TRP A 76 6.26 7.15 7.05
C TRP A 76 5.00 7.28 6.18
N ILE A 77 3.92 7.81 6.75
CA ILE A 77 2.64 8.03 6.04
C ILE A 77 2.29 9.51 5.85
N GLY A 78 3.16 10.41 6.29
CA GLY A 78 3.02 11.85 6.11
C GLY A 78 3.44 12.66 7.33
N ASP A 79 3.40 13.97 7.16
CA ASP A 79 3.68 14.95 8.21
C ASP A 79 2.44 15.80 8.52
N THR A 80 2.42 16.45 9.69
CA THR A 80 1.41 17.47 9.99
C THR A 80 1.55 18.69 9.08
N PRO A 81 0.46 19.43 8.79
CA PRO A 81 0.52 20.62 7.93
C PRO A 81 1.43 21.74 8.45
N ASP A 82 1.72 21.76 9.76
CA ASP A 82 2.66 22.71 10.38
C ASP A 82 4.12 22.21 10.38
N GLY A 83 4.38 21.03 9.80
CA GLY A 83 5.71 20.43 9.65
C GLY A 83 6.38 19.97 10.94
N LYS A 84 5.68 19.96 12.09
CA LYS A 84 6.28 19.65 13.40
C LYS A 84 6.34 18.16 13.73
N TRP A 85 5.43 17.36 13.18
CA TRP A 85 5.29 15.94 13.52
C TRP A 85 5.24 15.08 12.26
N SER A 86 5.88 13.92 12.34
CA SER A 86 5.80 12.86 11.33
C SER A 86 5.06 11.66 11.89
N TYR A 87 4.22 11.04 11.05
CA TYR A 87 3.43 9.85 11.41
C TYR A 87 3.93 8.62 10.68
N PHE A 88 3.99 7.50 11.40
CA PHE A 88 4.52 6.23 10.91
C PHE A 88 3.55 5.08 11.21
N LEU A 89 3.31 4.21 10.24
CA LEU A 89 2.72 2.88 10.45
C LEU A 89 3.77 1.93 11.01
N ALA A 90 3.42 1.24 12.10
CA ALA A 90 4.24 0.20 12.72
C ALA A 90 3.36 -0.96 13.22
N ALA A 91 3.96 -2.10 13.53
CA ALA A 91 3.29 -3.13 14.33
C ALA A 91 3.25 -2.70 15.80
N ALA A 92 2.16 -3.03 16.51
CA ALA A 92 2.03 -2.63 17.91
C ALA A 92 3.13 -3.27 18.78
N HIS A 93 3.44 -4.56 18.59
CA HIS A 93 4.48 -5.27 19.37
C HIS A 93 5.90 -4.68 19.26
N CYS A 94 6.17 -3.80 18.28
CA CYS A 94 7.45 -3.11 18.12
C CYS A 94 7.62 -1.92 19.06
N VAL A 95 6.51 -1.32 19.49
CA VAL A 95 6.47 -0.06 20.23
C VAL A 95 5.81 -0.20 21.59
N ASP A 96 5.04 -1.26 21.77
CA ASP A 96 4.26 -1.64 22.94
C ASP A 96 4.69 -3.06 23.38
N TYR A 97 5.75 -3.13 24.20
CA TYR A 97 6.33 -4.38 24.71
C TYR A 97 5.50 -4.95 25.86
N GLY A 98 4.34 -5.50 25.52
CA GLY A 98 3.45 -6.14 26.49
C GLY A 98 2.27 -6.88 25.86
N GLU A 99 1.55 -7.62 26.71
CA GLU A 99 0.17 -7.96 26.41
C GLU A 99 -0.69 -6.75 26.78
N PRO A 100 -1.57 -6.25 25.87
CA PRO A 100 -2.48 -5.16 26.19
C PRO A 100 -3.32 -5.51 27.40
N GLN A 101 -3.34 -4.62 28.37
CA GLN A 101 -4.23 -4.71 29.53
C GLN A 101 -5.46 -3.83 29.30
N THR A 102 -6.59 -4.19 29.90
CA THR A 102 -7.83 -3.42 29.80
C THR A 102 -7.76 -2.01 30.40
N ILE A 103 -6.67 -1.69 31.08
CA ILE A 103 -6.33 -0.36 31.62
C ILE A 103 -5.46 0.48 30.67
N ASP A 104 -4.99 -0.08 29.56
CA ASP A 104 -4.14 0.63 28.61
C ASP A 104 -4.90 1.72 27.85
N THR A 105 -4.35 2.91 27.85
CA THR A 105 -4.86 4.05 27.08
C THR A 105 -4.56 3.89 25.59
N ALA A 106 -5.46 4.38 24.73
CA ALA A 106 -5.26 4.35 23.28
C ALA A 106 -3.98 5.08 22.84
N THR A 107 -3.62 6.15 23.55
CA THR A 107 -2.38 6.90 23.37
C THR A 107 -1.46 6.72 24.58
N GLN A 108 -0.17 6.50 24.37
CA GLN A 108 0.87 6.50 25.41
C GLN A 108 2.12 7.27 24.94
N PRO A 109 2.85 7.94 25.85
CA PRO A 109 4.13 8.56 25.51
C PRO A 109 5.14 7.52 25.02
N TYR A 110 5.95 7.88 24.03
CA TYR A 110 6.94 6.98 23.43
C TYR A 110 8.14 7.79 22.92
N THR A 111 9.35 7.37 23.30
CA THR A 111 10.59 8.00 22.86
C THR A 111 11.33 7.06 21.92
N ALA A 112 11.55 7.51 20.69
CA ALA A 112 12.24 6.74 19.65
C ALA A 112 12.87 7.67 18.62
N THR A 113 13.59 7.08 17.68
CA THR A 113 14.03 7.72 16.44
C THR A 113 13.57 6.88 15.25
N PHE A 114 13.36 7.55 14.12
CA PHE A 114 13.11 6.93 12.83
C PHE A 114 14.20 7.36 11.84
N THR A 115 14.88 6.36 11.28
CA THR A 115 15.94 6.52 10.29
C THR A 115 15.42 6.13 8.92
N ASP A 116 15.58 6.99 7.92
CA ASP A 116 15.11 6.75 6.56
C ASP A 116 16.00 5.76 5.78
N TRP A 117 15.62 5.53 4.52
CA TRP A 117 16.36 4.65 3.61
C TRP A 117 17.82 5.05 3.35
N SER A 118 18.16 6.34 3.54
CA SER A 118 19.51 6.88 3.34
C SER A 118 20.40 6.77 4.57
N GLY A 119 19.84 6.35 5.71
CA GLY A 119 20.51 6.38 7.01
C GLY A 119 20.38 7.71 7.75
N THR A 120 19.52 8.62 7.28
CA THR A 120 19.28 9.92 7.92
C THR A 120 18.21 9.79 9.00
N GLU A 121 18.46 10.29 10.21
CA GLU A 121 17.39 10.47 11.20
C GLU A 121 16.49 11.63 10.75
N VAL A 122 15.24 11.32 10.40
CA VAL A 122 14.27 12.31 9.90
C VAL A 122 13.22 12.69 10.92
N ALA A 123 13.07 11.91 11.99
CA ALA A 123 12.19 12.21 13.13
C ALA A 123 12.68 11.50 14.40
N GLY A 124 12.47 12.10 15.57
CA GLY A 124 12.86 11.49 16.84
C GLY A 124 12.58 12.34 18.07
N GLY A 125 12.80 11.76 19.25
CA GLY A 125 12.54 12.40 20.55
C GLY A 125 11.24 11.92 21.20
N GLU A 126 10.70 12.73 22.12
CA GLU A 126 9.45 12.42 22.82
C GLU A 126 8.24 12.58 21.88
N GLY A 127 7.51 11.49 21.71
CA GLY A 127 6.33 11.40 20.86
C GLY A 127 5.25 10.49 21.47
N GLU A 128 4.41 9.93 20.62
CA GLU A 128 3.22 9.17 21.02
C GLU A 128 3.09 7.88 20.22
N ILE A 129 2.74 6.77 20.89
CA ILE A 129 2.15 5.59 20.25
C ILE A 129 0.64 5.65 20.38
N ILE A 130 -0.06 5.34 19.29
CA ILE A 130 -1.51 5.43 19.17
C ILE A 130 -2.01 4.10 18.62
N ARG A 131 -2.87 3.44 19.38
CA ARG A 131 -3.37 2.07 19.12
C ARG A 131 -4.88 2.08 18.80
N PRO A 132 -5.36 1.20 17.92
CA PRO A 132 -6.79 1.02 17.68
C PRO A 132 -7.45 0.31 18.87
N PHE A 133 -8.75 0.52 19.12
CA PHE A 133 -9.43 -0.13 20.26
C PHE A 133 -9.34 -1.66 20.18
N GLN A 134 -9.33 -2.21 18.97
CA GLN A 134 -9.17 -3.64 18.70
C GLN A 134 -7.86 -4.23 19.25
N ARG A 135 -6.82 -3.40 19.41
CA ARG A 135 -5.55 -3.80 20.05
C ARG A 135 -5.68 -3.81 21.58
N LEU A 136 -6.40 -2.85 22.16
CA LEU A 136 -6.58 -2.68 23.61
C LEU A 136 -7.52 -3.73 24.20
N ASP A 137 -8.62 -4.04 23.50
CA ASP A 137 -9.56 -5.10 23.87
C ASP A 137 -9.87 -6.02 22.66
N PRO A 138 -8.96 -6.96 22.34
CA PRO A 138 -9.19 -7.94 21.28
C PRO A 138 -10.37 -8.88 21.60
N ALA A 139 -10.68 -9.09 22.89
CA ALA A 139 -11.76 -9.98 23.32
C ALA A 139 -13.14 -9.38 23.01
N ALA A 140 -13.36 -8.10 23.34
CA ALA A 140 -14.58 -7.37 22.97
C ALA A 140 -14.68 -7.20 21.45
N ALA A 141 -13.56 -6.96 20.76
CA ALA A 141 -13.51 -6.92 19.29
C ALA A 141 -13.77 -8.29 18.63
N LYS A 142 -13.64 -9.40 19.38
CA LYS A 142 -13.68 -10.79 18.89
C LYS A 142 -12.63 -11.07 17.83
N LEU A 143 -11.44 -10.52 18.03
CA LEU A 143 -10.28 -10.62 17.13
C LEU A 143 -9.10 -11.30 17.84
N GLY A 144 -8.25 -11.97 17.07
CA GLY A 144 -6.97 -12.43 17.55
C GLY A 144 -5.92 -11.33 17.48
N ARG A 145 -4.79 -11.56 18.13
CA ARG A 145 -3.75 -10.52 18.28
C ARG A 145 -3.08 -10.14 16.96
N LEU A 146 -2.98 -11.06 16.01
CA LEU A 146 -2.24 -10.84 14.75
C LEU A 146 -2.98 -9.87 13.82
N SER A 147 -4.31 -9.83 13.91
CA SER A 147 -5.16 -8.92 13.12
C SER A 147 -5.34 -7.55 13.77
N THR A 148 -4.82 -7.35 14.98
CA THR A 148 -4.91 -6.09 15.75
C THR A 148 -3.56 -5.50 16.11
N ASP A 149 -2.47 -6.10 15.62
CA ASP A 149 -1.08 -5.72 15.87
C ASP A 149 -0.65 -4.52 15.00
N LEU A 150 -1.37 -3.41 15.14
CA LEU A 150 -1.17 -2.16 14.40
C LEU A 150 -1.02 -1.00 15.39
N ALA A 151 -0.07 -0.10 15.11
CA ALA A 151 0.05 1.18 15.78
C ALA A 151 0.39 2.29 14.79
N LEU A 152 -0.01 3.51 15.14
CA LEU A 152 0.54 4.74 14.58
C LEU A 152 1.53 5.31 15.58
N VAL A 153 2.73 5.63 15.11
CA VAL A 153 3.76 6.32 15.89
C VAL A 153 3.82 7.76 15.39
N LYS A 154 3.82 8.71 16.31
CA LYS A 154 3.94 10.15 16.03
C LYS A 154 5.22 10.64 16.70
N LEU A 155 6.17 11.13 15.92
CA LEU A 155 7.46 11.63 16.42
C LEU A 155 7.69 13.08 15.97
N PRO A 156 8.44 13.89 16.75
CA PRO A 156 8.89 15.21 16.31
C PRO A 156 9.69 15.09 15.00
N LYS A 157 9.39 15.95 14.02
CA LYS A 157 10.07 15.94 12.72
C LYS A 157 11.40 16.70 12.81
N HIS A 158 12.47 16.09 12.28
CA HIS A 158 13.81 16.68 12.17
C HIS A 158 14.15 17.05 10.72
N ALA A 159 13.79 16.22 9.74
CA ALA A 159 14.07 16.44 8.32
C ALA A 159 12.97 15.83 7.43
N SER A 160 12.97 16.16 6.14
CA SER A 160 12.11 15.50 5.15
C SER A 160 12.80 14.28 4.56
N ILE A 161 12.08 13.19 4.33
CA ILE A 161 12.60 12.04 3.56
C ILE A 161 12.77 12.47 2.10
N LEU A 162 13.96 12.26 1.55
CA LEU A 162 14.32 12.65 0.17
C LEU A 162 14.28 11.46 -0.78
N GLY A 163 14.12 11.73 -2.07
CA GLY A 163 14.22 10.75 -3.14
C GLY A 163 15.67 10.29 -3.38
N THR A 164 15.87 9.35 -4.29
CA THR A 164 17.21 8.86 -4.69
C THR A 164 18.13 9.94 -5.27
N ASP A 165 17.61 11.13 -5.59
CA ASP A 165 18.38 12.31 -5.97
C ASP A 165 18.99 13.08 -4.78
N HIS A 166 18.63 12.69 -3.54
CA HIS A 166 18.95 13.35 -2.28
C HIS A 166 18.58 14.85 -2.24
N LYS A 167 17.53 15.25 -2.98
CA LYS A 167 17.11 16.66 -3.13
C LYS A 167 15.60 16.84 -3.07
N THR A 168 14.85 15.98 -3.75
CA THR A 168 13.40 16.12 -3.89
C THR A 168 12.71 15.38 -2.75
N PRO A 169 11.88 16.04 -1.90
CA PRO A 169 11.11 15.33 -0.89
C PRO A 169 10.15 14.32 -1.52
N ILE A 170 10.10 13.10 -0.99
CA ILE A 170 9.15 12.09 -1.46
C ILE A 170 7.72 12.47 -1.07
N GLN A 171 6.75 11.94 -1.81
CA GLN A 171 5.33 12.06 -1.44
C GLN A 171 4.94 10.94 -0.47
N PRO A 172 4.02 11.18 0.48
CA PRO A 172 3.54 10.13 1.35
C PRO A 172 2.91 8.98 0.56
N PRO A 173 3.08 7.71 0.98
CA PRO A 173 2.53 6.56 0.28
C PRO A 173 1.00 6.53 0.38
N VAL A 174 0.37 5.75 -0.50
CA VAL A 174 -1.10 5.57 -0.51
C VAL A 174 -1.47 4.34 0.32
N LEU A 175 -2.45 4.49 1.21
CA LEU A 175 -3.01 3.44 2.03
C LEU A 175 -4.24 2.83 1.36
N TYR A 176 -4.37 1.52 1.41
CA TYR A 176 -5.49 0.82 0.78
C TYR A 176 -6.71 0.74 1.70
N ASP A 177 -7.84 1.28 1.25
CA ASP A 177 -9.16 1.22 1.91
C ASP A 177 -10.24 0.48 1.08
N GLY A 178 -9.82 -0.40 0.17
CA GLY A 178 -10.69 -1.30 -0.58
C GLY A 178 -10.89 -2.68 0.05
N ASN A 179 -11.28 -3.67 -0.77
CA ASN A 179 -11.60 -5.03 -0.34
C ASN A 179 -11.20 -6.13 -1.36
N THR A 180 -10.27 -5.83 -2.27
CA THR A 180 -9.81 -6.71 -3.36
C THR A 180 -8.31 -7.01 -3.28
N GLU A 181 -7.76 -7.17 -2.07
CA GLU A 181 -6.35 -7.48 -1.85
C GLU A 181 -6.00 -8.99 -1.91
N THR A 182 -6.98 -9.89 -1.86
CA THR A 182 -6.78 -11.35 -1.96
C THR A 182 -6.54 -11.82 -3.40
N ASP A 183 -5.75 -12.89 -3.54
CA ASP A 183 -5.29 -13.50 -4.80
C ASP A 183 -4.49 -12.55 -5.71
N VAL A 184 -4.02 -11.44 -5.13
CA VAL A 184 -3.17 -10.43 -5.77
C VAL A 184 -1.73 -10.56 -5.23
N PRO A 185 -0.69 -10.47 -6.09
CA PRO A 185 0.70 -10.43 -5.65
C PRO A 185 0.94 -9.31 -4.65
N VAL A 186 1.83 -9.56 -3.69
CA VAL A 186 2.22 -8.60 -2.65
C VAL A 186 3.73 -8.50 -2.58
N THR A 187 4.22 -7.32 -2.26
CA THR A 187 5.64 -7.03 -2.09
C THR A 187 5.91 -6.56 -0.66
N PHE A 188 6.84 -7.20 0.03
CA PHE A 188 7.31 -6.83 1.36
C PHE A 188 8.57 -5.99 1.24
N VAL A 189 8.74 -4.96 2.08
CA VAL A 189 10.00 -4.23 2.22
C VAL A 189 10.33 -4.06 3.70
N GLY A 190 11.50 -4.53 4.16
CA GLY A 190 11.83 -4.58 5.59
C GLY A 190 13.33 -4.64 5.91
N TYR A 191 13.67 -4.42 7.18
CA TYR A 191 15.05 -4.17 7.68
C TYR A 191 15.64 -5.26 8.58
N GLY A 192 15.01 -6.42 8.70
CA GLY A 192 15.52 -7.48 9.57
C GLY A 192 16.80 -8.22 9.14
N LEU A 193 17.16 -9.27 9.89
CA LEU A 193 18.18 -10.29 9.52
C LEU A 193 17.73 -11.33 8.45
N TRP A 194 18.30 -11.32 7.24
CA TRP A 194 17.94 -12.21 6.10
C TRP A 194 17.86 -13.72 6.38
N GLY A 195 17.21 -14.46 5.48
CA GLY A 195 17.25 -15.92 5.47
C GLY A 195 16.88 -16.61 4.17
N THR A 196 17.05 -17.93 4.19
CA THR A 196 16.68 -18.87 3.12
C THR A 196 15.63 -19.86 3.64
N GLY A 197 14.97 -20.60 2.77
CA GLY A 197 13.68 -21.20 3.07
C GLY A 197 13.74 -22.33 4.09
N THR A 198 14.53 -23.37 3.83
CA THR A 198 14.68 -24.50 4.77
C THR A 198 15.47 -24.12 6.04
N PRO A 199 16.58 -23.36 5.96
CA PRO A 199 17.36 -22.93 7.13
C PRO A 199 16.69 -21.82 7.95
N GLY A 200 15.73 -21.10 7.37
CA GLY A 200 15.14 -19.91 7.94
C GLY A 200 16.09 -18.71 7.93
N CYS A 201 15.83 -17.77 8.85
CA CYS A 201 16.59 -16.53 9.00
C CYS A 201 17.51 -16.54 10.22
N HIS A 202 18.69 -15.95 10.08
CA HIS A 202 19.70 -15.86 11.13
C HIS A 202 20.63 -14.68 10.88
N GLY A 203 21.00 -13.93 11.92
CA GLY A 203 21.99 -12.84 11.80
C GLY A 203 23.41 -13.22 11.37
N LYS A 204 23.67 -14.50 11.08
CA LYS A 204 24.91 -14.96 10.42
C LYS A 204 24.83 -14.88 8.90
N PHE A 205 23.63 -14.75 8.35
CA PHE A 205 23.39 -14.61 6.91
C PHE A 205 23.28 -13.14 6.50
N SER A 206 23.21 -12.22 7.45
CA SER A 206 22.80 -10.82 7.24
C SER A 206 23.97 -9.85 7.33
N ALA A 207 23.83 -8.69 6.71
CA ALA A 207 24.71 -7.56 6.99
C ALA A 207 24.74 -7.24 8.51
N PRO A 208 25.90 -6.88 9.08
CA PRO A 208 26.02 -6.60 10.51
C PRO A 208 25.29 -5.31 10.90
N ASP A 209 25.45 -4.25 10.10
CA ASP A 209 24.64 -3.03 10.18
C ASP A 209 23.19 -3.33 9.77
N VAL A 210 22.22 -2.68 10.43
CA VAL A 210 20.78 -2.90 10.23
C VAL A 210 20.27 -2.22 8.95
N LEU A 211 20.74 -1.02 8.65
CA LEU A 211 20.31 -0.28 7.45
C LEU A 211 20.69 -1.05 6.18
N SER A 212 21.89 -1.63 6.20
CA SER A 212 22.44 -2.55 5.20
C SER A 212 21.66 -3.86 5.06
N ARG A 213 20.63 -4.15 5.87
CA ARG A 213 19.79 -5.35 5.73
C ARG A 213 18.47 -5.12 4.99
N ARG A 214 18.18 -3.89 4.57
CA ARG A 214 16.96 -3.57 3.82
C ARG A 214 16.80 -4.49 2.61
N MET A 215 15.65 -5.15 2.47
CA MET A 215 15.35 -6.08 1.37
C MET A 215 13.94 -5.91 0.83
N VAL A 216 13.73 -6.41 -0.39
CA VAL A 216 12.42 -6.67 -0.97
C VAL A 216 12.14 -8.17 -1.03
N GLY A 217 10.87 -8.57 -0.92
CA GLY A 217 10.41 -9.95 -1.14
C GLY A 217 9.00 -9.95 -1.72
N SER A 218 8.57 -11.01 -2.41
CA SER A 218 7.20 -11.08 -2.93
C SER A 218 6.51 -12.44 -2.71
N SER A 219 5.18 -12.38 -2.59
CA SER A 219 4.26 -13.52 -2.42
C SER A 219 2.87 -13.18 -2.98
N ILE A 220 1.83 -13.93 -2.61
CA ILE A 220 0.41 -13.66 -2.88
C ILE A 220 -0.35 -13.63 -1.54
N LEU A 221 -1.25 -12.66 -1.36
CA LEU A 221 -2.21 -12.66 -0.26
C LEU A 221 -3.31 -13.67 -0.53
N SER A 222 -3.48 -14.65 0.34
CA SER A 222 -4.23 -15.86 0.00
C SER A 222 -5.46 -16.11 0.87
N ARG A 223 -5.56 -15.46 2.05
CA ARG A 223 -6.70 -15.66 2.94
C ARG A 223 -6.89 -14.48 3.90
N LEU A 224 -8.16 -14.18 4.16
CA LEU A 224 -8.59 -13.23 5.19
C LEU A 224 -8.77 -13.97 6.53
N LEU A 225 -8.42 -13.29 7.62
CA LEU A 225 -8.44 -13.85 8.98
C LEU A 225 -9.29 -12.99 9.90
N GLU A 226 -9.84 -13.63 10.95
CA GLU A 226 -10.42 -12.98 12.14
C GLU A 226 -11.37 -11.83 11.78
N ASN A 227 -12.57 -12.19 11.31
CA ASN A 227 -13.58 -11.24 10.83
C ASN A 227 -13.00 -10.21 9.84
N ASP A 228 -12.21 -10.69 8.88
CA ASP A 228 -11.57 -9.90 7.85
C ASP A 228 -10.58 -8.81 8.33
N HIS A 229 -10.14 -8.79 9.59
CA HIS A 229 -9.16 -7.80 10.07
C HIS A 229 -7.71 -8.18 9.81
N GLY A 230 -7.42 -9.47 9.65
CA GLY A 230 -6.09 -9.97 9.29
C GLY A 230 -6.04 -10.47 7.86
N VAL A 231 -4.82 -10.55 7.33
CA VAL A 231 -4.52 -11.21 6.05
C VAL A 231 -3.25 -12.04 6.18
N GLU A 232 -3.18 -13.14 5.44
CA GLU A 232 -1.97 -13.94 5.32
C GLU A 232 -1.41 -13.96 3.90
N ALA A 233 -0.08 -13.99 3.81
CA ALA A 233 0.66 -14.23 2.58
C ALA A 233 1.33 -15.61 2.64
N GLY A 234 1.17 -16.42 1.60
CA GLY A 234 1.73 -17.77 1.55
C GLY A 234 3.26 -17.79 1.46
N PHE A 235 3.89 -18.94 1.74
CA PHE A 235 5.31 -19.15 1.47
C PHE A 235 5.64 -20.61 1.21
N ASN A 236 6.48 -20.83 0.21
CA ASN A 236 7.12 -22.11 -0.06
C ASN A 236 8.64 -21.99 0.24
N PRO A 237 9.19 -22.71 1.23
CA PRO A 237 10.60 -22.64 1.56
C PRO A 237 11.51 -23.26 0.48
N VAL A 238 11.03 -24.23 -0.28
CA VAL A 238 11.87 -24.91 -1.28
C VAL A 238 11.70 -24.23 -2.63
N ALA A 239 10.49 -24.31 -3.20
CA ALA A 239 10.26 -23.87 -4.57
C ALA A 239 10.08 -22.35 -4.69
N GLY A 240 10.68 -21.76 -5.71
CA GLY A 240 10.41 -20.39 -6.15
C GLY A 240 9.04 -20.22 -6.81
N GLY A 241 8.88 -19.17 -7.62
CA GLY A 241 7.63 -18.86 -8.32
C GLY A 241 6.91 -17.69 -7.69
N ALA A 242 5.60 -17.80 -7.40
CA ALA A 242 4.80 -16.67 -6.91
C ALA A 242 4.67 -16.57 -5.37
N LEU A 243 5.30 -17.49 -4.61
CA LEU A 243 5.23 -17.58 -3.14
C LEU A 243 6.64 -17.66 -2.54
N TRP A 244 7.58 -16.96 -3.16
CA TRP A 244 9.02 -17.13 -2.97
C TRP A 244 9.61 -16.38 -1.79
N ALA A 245 8.87 -15.43 -1.19
CA ALA A 245 9.30 -14.75 0.03
C ALA A 245 8.22 -14.80 1.11
N ARG A 246 8.68 -14.65 2.35
CA ARG A 246 7.85 -14.25 3.49
C ARG A 246 8.57 -13.13 4.22
N THR A 247 7.81 -12.24 4.85
CA THR A 247 8.37 -11.48 5.97
C THR A 247 8.90 -12.45 7.02
N ALA A 248 9.79 -11.94 7.84
CA ALA A 248 10.02 -12.55 9.11
C ALA A 248 9.95 -11.48 10.21
N LYS A 249 9.82 -11.90 11.46
CA LYS A 249 10.49 -11.29 12.62
C LYS A 249 11.35 -10.02 12.26
N GLN A 250 11.26 -8.85 12.91
CA GLN A 250 12.01 -7.58 12.59
C GLN A 250 11.49 -6.79 11.39
N ASP A 251 10.88 -7.47 10.44
CA ASP A 251 9.94 -6.84 9.53
C ASP A 251 8.60 -6.56 10.25
N GLY A 252 8.55 -6.60 11.59
CA GLY A 252 7.42 -6.09 12.35
C GLY A 252 7.21 -4.63 11.99
N GLY A 253 6.00 -4.29 11.50
CA GLY A 253 5.66 -2.97 10.94
C GLY A 253 6.06 -2.75 9.47
N ALA A 254 6.73 -3.72 8.83
CA ALA A 254 7.04 -3.64 7.41
C ALA A 254 5.77 -3.62 6.55
N PRO A 255 5.65 -2.67 5.61
CA PRO A 255 4.47 -2.55 4.76
C PRO A 255 4.41 -3.66 3.72
N TRP A 256 3.18 -4.05 3.43
CA TRP A 256 2.83 -5.00 2.38
C TRP A 256 2.23 -4.19 1.23
N TRP A 257 2.94 -4.13 0.13
CA TRP A 257 2.60 -3.31 -1.03
C TRP A 257 1.83 -4.13 -2.06
N GLN A 258 0.77 -3.55 -2.62
CA GLN A 258 0.12 -4.04 -3.84
C GLN A 258 -0.13 -2.90 -4.80
N ARG A 259 -0.02 -3.19 -6.09
CA ARG A 259 -0.42 -2.28 -7.14
C ARG A 259 -1.93 -2.35 -7.35
N GLN A 260 -2.63 -1.23 -7.16
CA GLN A 260 -4.08 -1.11 -7.16
C GLN A 260 -4.49 0.14 -7.95
N VAL A 261 -4.96 -0.05 -9.19
CA VAL A 261 -5.43 1.02 -10.09
C VAL A 261 -4.32 2.03 -10.38
N GLY A 262 -3.14 1.53 -10.74
CA GLY A 262 -1.93 2.31 -11.04
C GLY A 262 -1.19 2.89 -9.82
N TYR A 263 -1.74 2.77 -8.61
CA TYR A 263 -1.06 3.20 -7.38
C TYR A 263 -0.40 2.04 -6.68
N ASP A 264 0.83 2.25 -6.19
CA ASP A 264 1.45 1.35 -5.23
C ASP A 264 0.90 1.67 -3.84
N THR A 265 0.18 0.72 -3.25
CA THR A 265 -0.62 0.92 -2.03
C THR A 265 -0.21 -0.03 -0.91
N ILE A 266 -0.23 0.47 0.33
CA ILE A 266 0.03 -0.35 1.52
C ILE A 266 -1.29 -1.00 1.96
N VAL A 267 -1.37 -2.33 1.87
CA VAL A 267 -2.59 -3.12 2.19
C VAL A 267 -2.55 -3.75 3.57
N ALA A 268 -1.36 -3.99 4.12
CA ALA A 268 -1.14 -4.53 5.45
C ALA A 268 0.22 -4.08 6.00
N VAL A 269 0.47 -4.33 7.29
CA VAL A 269 1.82 -4.32 7.89
C VAL A 269 2.14 -5.69 8.47
N ALA A 270 3.41 -6.10 8.48
CA ALA A 270 3.75 -7.41 9.03
C ALA A 270 3.62 -7.42 10.56
N SER A 271 2.91 -8.42 11.08
CA SER A 271 2.86 -8.76 12.51
C SER A 271 3.80 -9.92 12.81
N THR A 272 3.62 -11.07 12.15
CA THR A 272 4.37 -12.29 12.48
C THR A 272 4.51 -13.27 11.32
N THR A 273 5.29 -14.33 11.54
CA THR A 273 5.34 -15.51 10.68
C THR A 273 4.75 -16.71 11.41
N ALA A 274 3.90 -17.49 10.75
CA ALA A 274 3.42 -18.77 11.27
C ALA A 274 3.91 -19.93 10.38
N ASN A 275 4.45 -20.98 11.01
CA ASN A 275 4.78 -22.23 10.33
C ASN A 275 3.50 -23.07 10.13
N ALA A 276 3.31 -23.68 8.96
CA ALA A 276 2.01 -24.23 8.58
C ALA A 276 1.56 -25.46 9.36
N LYS A 277 2.47 -26.15 10.09
CA LYS A 277 2.09 -27.17 11.08
C LYS A 277 1.06 -26.67 12.10
N ALA A 278 0.94 -25.35 12.30
CA ALA A 278 -0.04 -24.73 13.19
C ALA A 278 -1.46 -24.57 12.60
N VAL A 279 -1.69 -24.73 11.29
CA VAL A 279 -3.03 -24.59 10.69
C VAL A 279 -3.38 -25.75 9.75
N LYS A 280 -4.28 -26.59 10.25
CA LYS A 280 -4.98 -27.64 9.50
C LYS A 280 -5.70 -27.02 8.29
N GLY A 281 -5.34 -27.44 7.07
CA GLY A 281 -5.95 -26.99 5.82
C GLY A 281 -5.20 -25.86 5.08
N SER A 282 -4.05 -25.40 5.55
CA SER A 282 -3.17 -24.50 4.78
C SER A 282 -2.44 -25.28 3.66
N PRO A 283 -2.44 -24.80 2.40
CA PRO A 283 -1.61 -25.39 1.33
C PRO A 283 -0.13 -24.94 1.41
N PHE A 284 0.17 -23.87 2.14
CA PHE A 284 1.52 -23.32 2.32
C PHE A 284 2.30 -24.09 3.40
N GLN A 285 3.63 -23.97 3.41
CA GLN A 285 4.49 -24.59 4.45
C GLN A 285 4.89 -23.61 5.56
N ALA A 286 4.93 -22.31 5.27
CA ALA A 286 4.84 -21.23 6.25
C ALA A 286 4.09 -20.05 5.63
N ARG A 287 3.87 -18.98 6.40
CA ARG A 287 3.16 -17.77 5.95
C ARG A 287 3.52 -16.56 6.79
N SER A 288 3.40 -15.38 6.20
CA SER A 288 3.35 -14.10 6.93
C SER A 288 1.92 -13.75 7.29
N VAL A 289 1.71 -13.07 8.42
CA VAL A 289 0.40 -12.58 8.88
C VAL A 289 0.52 -11.11 9.31
N GLY A 290 -0.51 -10.31 9.03
CA GLY A 290 -0.57 -8.91 9.41
C GLY A 290 -2.01 -8.35 9.46
N PRO A 291 -2.24 -7.25 10.20
CA PRO A 291 -3.49 -6.50 10.14
C PRO A 291 -3.67 -5.82 8.76
N ARG A 292 -4.90 -5.83 8.25
CA ARG A 292 -5.30 -5.17 6.99
C ARG A 292 -5.57 -3.69 7.20
N ILE A 293 -4.85 -2.83 6.47
CA ILE A 293 -5.03 -1.37 6.51
C ILE A 293 -6.48 -0.97 6.19
N SER A 294 -7.14 -1.70 5.29
CA SER A 294 -8.53 -1.47 4.90
C SER A 294 -9.55 -1.58 6.05
N ARG A 295 -9.31 -2.40 7.07
CA ARG A 295 -10.17 -2.46 8.27
C ARG A 295 -9.85 -1.40 9.33
N TYR A 296 -8.72 -0.69 9.18
CA TYR A 296 -8.26 0.34 10.09
C TYR A 296 -8.33 1.76 9.48
N ALA A 297 -8.81 1.90 8.24
CA ALA A 297 -8.83 3.16 7.50
C ALA A 297 -9.53 4.30 8.27
N ASP A 298 -10.73 4.08 8.81
CA ASP A 298 -11.48 5.12 9.55
C ASP A 298 -10.78 5.53 10.86
N TRP A 299 -10.14 4.58 11.54
CA TRP A 299 -9.33 4.87 12.73
C TRP A 299 -8.07 5.67 12.37
N ILE A 300 -7.35 5.28 11.31
CA ILE A 300 -6.20 6.04 10.80
C ILE A 300 -6.63 7.46 10.39
N LYS A 301 -7.76 7.63 9.67
CA LYS A 301 -8.32 8.94 9.30
C LYS A 301 -8.70 9.78 10.53
N THR A 302 -9.08 9.15 11.64
CA THR A 302 -9.36 9.83 12.92
C THR A 302 -8.07 10.30 13.62
N VAL A 303 -7.01 9.51 13.58
CA VAL A 303 -5.72 9.81 14.25
C VAL A 303 -4.84 10.76 13.43
N PHE A 304 -4.80 10.58 12.12
CA PHE A 304 -4.00 11.36 11.18
C PHE A 304 -4.81 11.62 9.89
N PRO A 305 -5.66 12.67 9.88
CA PRO A 305 -6.54 12.99 8.75
C PRO A 305 -5.82 13.28 7.42
N GLN A 306 -4.52 13.54 7.44
CA GLN A 306 -3.69 13.81 6.26
C GLN A 306 -3.14 12.53 5.60
N ALA A 307 -3.38 11.36 6.19
CA ALA A 307 -3.05 10.07 5.57
C ALA A 307 -3.71 9.94 4.19
N ARG A 308 -2.92 9.60 3.17
CA ARG A 308 -3.42 9.43 1.80
C ARG A 308 -4.03 8.04 1.63
N PHE A 309 -5.29 7.97 1.25
CA PHE A 309 -5.96 6.70 0.95
C PHE A 309 -6.24 6.53 -0.54
N LEU A 310 -6.41 5.29 -1.00
CA LEU A 310 -6.74 5.02 -2.41
C LEU A 310 -8.09 5.66 -2.77
N SER A 311 -9.11 5.55 -1.91
CA SER A 311 -10.42 6.18 -2.12
C SER A 311 -10.42 7.72 -2.05
N ASP A 312 -9.31 8.32 -1.60
CA ASP A 312 -9.07 9.76 -1.50
C ASP A 312 -8.03 10.26 -2.52
N SER A 313 -7.27 9.36 -3.13
CA SER A 313 -6.37 9.64 -4.28
C SER A 313 -7.13 9.85 -5.60
N HIS A 314 -8.45 9.77 -5.54
CA HIS A 314 -9.40 10.09 -6.60
C HIS A 314 -9.29 11.56 -7.04
N TYR A 315 -9.08 11.75 -8.35
CA TYR A 315 -8.91 12.98 -9.12
C TYR A 315 -9.65 14.20 -8.56
N ILE A 316 -8.98 14.96 -7.69
CA ILE A 316 -9.48 16.24 -7.18
C ILE A 316 -9.19 17.32 -8.22
N LEU A 317 -10.17 17.55 -9.09
CA LEU A 317 -10.11 18.65 -10.02
C LEU A 317 -10.62 19.92 -9.33
N THR A 318 -9.85 21.01 -9.42
CA THR A 318 -10.22 22.34 -8.91
C THR A 318 -10.01 23.41 -9.98
N ASN A 319 -10.47 24.64 -9.75
CA ASN A 319 -10.13 25.78 -10.61
C ASN A 319 -8.65 26.18 -10.51
N ALA A 320 -8.02 26.00 -9.36
CA ALA A 320 -6.57 26.24 -9.17
C ALA A 320 -5.71 25.12 -9.80
N GLN A 321 -6.23 23.90 -9.86
CA GLN A 321 -5.66 22.75 -10.54
C GLN A 321 -6.67 22.20 -11.57
N PRO A 322 -6.84 22.90 -12.72
CA PRO A 322 -7.86 22.60 -13.72
C PRO A 322 -7.56 21.34 -14.55
N MET A 323 -6.48 20.63 -14.25
CA MET A 323 -6.08 19.40 -14.92
C MET A 323 -5.55 18.39 -13.89
N VAL A 324 -6.01 17.15 -13.98
CA VAL A 324 -5.53 16.03 -13.18
C VAL A 324 -5.15 14.87 -14.10
N VAL A 325 -4.04 14.20 -13.80
CA VAL A 325 -3.46 13.10 -14.58
C VAL A 325 -3.35 11.86 -13.69
N SER A 326 -3.70 10.69 -14.20
CA SER A 326 -3.59 9.43 -13.45
C SER A 326 -2.15 8.93 -13.36
N PRO A 327 -1.85 8.04 -12.40
CA PRO A 327 -0.78 7.07 -12.62
C PRO A 327 -1.03 6.27 -13.89
N ASP A 328 0.00 5.58 -14.35
CA ASP A 328 -0.14 4.66 -15.48
C ASP A 328 -0.85 3.37 -15.04
N ILE A 329 -2.06 3.14 -15.56
CA ILE A 329 -2.93 2.03 -15.14
C ILE A 329 -2.79 0.83 -16.08
N ALA A 330 -2.24 1.00 -17.30
CA ALA A 330 -2.01 -0.14 -18.19
C ALA A 330 -0.96 -1.12 -17.63
N THR A 331 -0.10 -0.67 -16.73
CA THR A 331 0.84 -1.53 -15.98
C THR A 331 0.12 -2.55 -15.08
N ASP A 332 -1.16 -2.36 -14.77
CA ASP A 332 -1.99 -3.31 -14.00
C ASP A 332 -2.65 -4.38 -14.91
N ALA A 333 -2.70 -4.15 -16.22
CA ALA A 333 -3.30 -5.05 -17.20
C ALA A 333 -2.26 -6.06 -17.71
N LYS A 334 -2.66 -7.33 -17.92
CA LYS A 334 -1.68 -8.37 -18.35
C LYS A 334 -1.20 -8.17 -19.78
N LYS A 335 -2.06 -7.61 -20.65
CA LYS A 335 -1.83 -7.47 -22.09
C LYS A 335 -2.46 -6.20 -22.64
N GLY A 336 -1.66 -5.49 -23.43
CA GLY A 336 -2.06 -4.28 -24.14
C GLY A 336 -2.36 -3.10 -23.23
N SER A 337 -2.85 -2.02 -23.85
CA SER A 337 -3.22 -0.78 -23.17
C SER A 337 -4.63 -0.85 -22.53
N VAL A 338 -5.01 0.24 -21.84
CA VAL A 338 -6.36 0.40 -21.28
C VAL A 338 -7.07 1.61 -21.88
N ALA A 339 -8.39 1.53 -21.92
CA ALA A 339 -9.28 2.65 -22.23
C ALA A 339 -10.19 2.97 -21.05
N PHE A 340 -10.69 4.20 -21.02
CA PHE A 340 -11.53 4.74 -19.96
C PHE A 340 -12.94 4.99 -20.51
N THR A 341 -13.97 4.55 -19.78
CA THR A 341 -15.37 4.77 -20.14
C THR A 341 -16.15 5.30 -18.94
N VAL A 342 -17.19 6.09 -19.17
CA VAL A 342 -18.14 6.51 -18.11
C VAL A 342 -19.29 5.50 -18.09
N PRO A 343 -19.36 4.55 -17.14
CA PRO A 343 -20.45 3.59 -17.07
C PRO A 343 -21.79 4.32 -16.78
N PRO A 344 -22.94 3.74 -17.17
CA PRO A 344 -24.25 4.33 -16.92
C PRO A 344 -24.48 4.65 -15.44
N GLN A 345 -24.71 5.93 -15.13
CA GLN A 345 -24.86 6.43 -13.78
C GLN A 345 -25.69 7.72 -13.76
N ILE A 346 -26.19 8.11 -12.57
CA ILE A 346 -27.11 9.26 -12.42
C ILE A 346 -26.36 10.60 -12.51
N LEU A 347 -25.16 10.68 -11.93
CA LEU A 347 -24.44 11.94 -11.72
C LEU A 347 -23.51 12.34 -12.86
N ALA A 348 -23.26 11.47 -13.84
CA ALA A 348 -22.44 11.79 -15.01
C ALA A 348 -22.83 10.99 -16.27
N GLN A 349 -22.52 11.57 -17.43
CA GLN A 349 -22.67 10.98 -18.75
C GLN A 349 -21.38 11.23 -19.54
N GLY A 350 -20.99 10.27 -20.38
CA GLY A 350 -19.78 10.32 -21.20
C GLY A 350 -19.69 9.09 -22.11
N PRO A 351 -18.53 8.80 -22.71
CA PRO A 351 -18.38 7.64 -23.58
C PRO A 351 -18.54 6.32 -22.81
N THR A 352 -19.53 5.50 -23.20
CA THR A 352 -19.82 4.21 -22.56
C THR A 352 -19.09 3.03 -23.20
N ASN A 353 -18.57 3.20 -24.42
CA ASN A 353 -17.96 2.15 -25.23
C ASN A 353 -16.49 2.47 -25.55
N ILE A 354 -15.66 1.42 -25.54
CA ILE A 354 -14.30 1.48 -26.10
C ILE A 354 -14.41 1.61 -27.61
N VAL A 355 -13.56 2.44 -28.22
CA VAL A 355 -13.49 2.63 -29.67
C VAL A 355 -12.13 2.22 -30.24
N TRP A 356 -12.15 1.69 -31.46
CA TRP A 356 -10.96 1.26 -32.20
C TRP A 356 -10.29 2.45 -32.89
N GLU A 357 -11.02 3.23 -33.66
CA GLU A 357 -10.58 4.56 -34.09
C GLU A 357 -11.73 5.52 -33.79
N GLY A 358 -11.49 6.47 -32.89
CA GLY A 358 -12.48 7.44 -32.47
C GLY A 358 -11.80 8.71 -32.02
N GLY A 359 -12.05 9.76 -32.81
CA GLY A 359 -11.44 11.09 -32.69
C GLY A 359 -10.00 11.17 -33.18
N HIS A 360 -9.65 12.34 -33.70
CA HIS A 360 -8.29 12.67 -34.13
C HIS A 360 -7.41 13.10 -32.94
N ASP A 361 -6.09 13.19 -33.18
CA ASP A 361 -5.12 13.69 -32.20
C ASP A 361 -5.57 15.02 -31.55
N GLY A 362 -5.55 15.06 -30.22
CA GLY A 362 -5.94 16.24 -29.46
C GLY A 362 -7.45 16.44 -29.30
N GLU A 363 -8.30 15.58 -29.86
CA GLU A 363 -9.73 15.58 -29.53
C GLU A 363 -9.97 15.01 -28.14
N ALA A 364 -10.83 15.69 -27.36
CA ALA A 364 -11.21 15.26 -26.02
C ALA A 364 -12.55 14.51 -26.05
N SER A 365 -12.65 13.42 -25.31
CA SER A 365 -13.95 12.95 -24.86
C SER A 365 -14.61 14.01 -23.96
N ARG A 366 -15.92 14.21 -24.09
CA ARG A 366 -16.68 15.09 -23.19
C ARG A 366 -17.38 14.26 -22.11
N ILE A 367 -17.22 14.67 -20.86
CA ILE A 367 -17.98 14.15 -19.72
C ILE A 367 -18.86 15.28 -19.21
N VAL A 368 -20.16 15.05 -19.09
CA VAL A 368 -21.10 15.97 -18.45
C VAL A 368 -21.46 15.39 -17.09
N MET A 369 -21.13 16.08 -16.01
CA MET A 369 -21.42 15.65 -14.64
C MET A 369 -22.19 16.69 -13.84
N HIS A 370 -22.85 16.29 -12.76
CA HIS A 370 -23.53 17.21 -11.85
C HIS A 370 -22.66 17.55 -10.63
N VAL A 371 -22.47 18.84 -10.40
CA VAL A 371 -21.90 19.39 -9.14
C VAL A 371 -22.99 20.09 -8.36
N ILE A 372 -22.88 20.08 -7.04
CA ILE A 372 -23.82 20.69 -6.10
C ILE A 372 -23.11 21.85 -5.40
N ARG A 373 -23.70 23.05 -5.40
CA ARG A 373 -23.21 24.17 -4.59
C ARG A 373 -23.37 23.82 -3.11
N GLU A 374 -22.29 23.89 -2.34
CA GLU A 374 -22.26 23.41 -0.95
C GLU A 374 -23.26 24.14 -0.03
N GLU A 375 -23.38 25.46 -0.22
CA GLU A 375 -24.25 26.33 0.58
C GLU A 375 -25.73 26.14 0.26
N THR A 376 -26.12 26.23 -1.02
CA THR A 376 -27.53 26.26 -1.44
C THR A 376 -28.09 24.89 -1.81
N ARG A 377 -27.24 23.87 -1.93
CA ARG A 377 -27.58 22.52 -2.42
C ARG A 377 -28.18 22.46 -3.83
N ILE A 378 -28.07 23.55 -4.60
CA ILE A 378 -28.51 23.59 -5.99
C ILE A 378 -27.48 22.87 -6.88
N GLY A 379 -27.98 21.97 -7.74
CA GLY A 379 -27.18 21.24 -8.73
C GLY A 379 -26.96 22.04 -10.02
N PHE A 380 -25.79 21.87 -10.62
CA PHE A 380 -25.41 22.44 -11.92
C PHE A 380 -24.68 21.36 -12.74
N PRO A 381 -24.90 21.27 -14.07
CA PRO A 381 -24.04 20.48 -14.93
C PRO A 381 -22.65 21.14 -15.02
N VAL A 382 -21.60 20.34 -15.23
CA VAL A 382 -20.22 20.73 -15.54
C VAL A 382 -19.72 19.84 -16.67
N ILE A 383 -19.06 20.45 -17.65
CA ILE A 383 -18.40 19.76 -18.76
C ILE A 383 -16.90 19.63 -18.44
N LEU A 384 -16.40 18.39 -18.48
CA LEU A 384 -14.99 18.06 -18.43
C LEU A 384 -14.51 17.54 -19.79
N ARG A 385 -13.31 17.93 -20.18
CA ARG A 385 -12.54 17.30 -21.26
C ARG A 385 -11.77 16.13 -20.67
N ALA A 386 -11.83 14.98 -21.32
CA ALA A 386 -11.14 13.77 -20.91
C ALA A 386 -10.32 13.19 -22.06
N PHE A 387 -9.04 12.93 -21.78
CA PHE A 387 -8.10 12.34 -22.72
C PHE A 387 -7.47 11.08 -22.13
N ARG A 388 -6.93 10.23 -22.99
CA ARG A 388 -5.91 9.26 -22.64
C ARG A 388 -4.56 9.74 -23.16
N ASP A 389 -3.61 9.89 -22.26
CA ASP A 389 -2.19 10.00 -22.56
C ASP A 389 -1.60 8.59 -22.71
N ASN A 390 -1.15 8.28 -23.93
CA ASN A 390 -0.58 7.00 -24.33
C ASN A 390 0.98 7.06 -24.40
N GLY A 391 1.59 8.10 -23.84
CA GLY A 391 3.05 8.18 -23.61
C GLY A 391 3.77 9.12 -24.58
N MET A 392 3.92 8.76 -25.85
CA MET A 392 4.79 9.48 -26.80
C MET A 392 4.34 9.45 -28.27
N GLY A 393 4.23 10.63 -28.87
CA GLY A 393 4.00 10.84 -30.30
C GLY A 393 3.32 12.18 -30.58
N PRO A 394 3.04 12.52 -31.85
CA PRO A 394 2.03 13.53 -32.18
C PRO A 394 0.64 13.09 -31.66
N GLU A 395 0.37 11.79 -31.73
CA GLU A 395 -0.87 11.11 -31.29
C GLU A 395 -0.98 10.93 -29.76
N ARG A 396 -0.22 11.72 -28.97
CA ARG A 396 -0.05 11.49 -27.53
C ARG A 396 -1.36 11.58 -26.74
N TYR A 397 -2.26 12.48 -27.15
CA TYR A 397 -3.53 12.71 -26.47
C TYR A 397 -4.67 12.29 -27.38
N THR A 398 -5.29 11.17 -27.01
CA THR A 398 -6.47 10.61 -27.70
C THR A 398 -7.72 10.77 -26.83
N PRO A 399 -8.94 10.65 -27.37
CA PRO A 399 -10.15 10.54 -26.55
C PRO A 399 -10.03 9.42 -25.50
N MET A 400 -10.55 9.64 -24.29
CA MET A 400 -10.34 8.76 -23.14
C MET A 400 -10.72 7.28 -23.39
N ASN A 401 -11.67 7.05 -24.28
CA ASN A 401 -12.23 5.74 -24.60
C ASN A 401 -11.60 5.08 -25.85
N ASN A 402 -10.62 5.72 -26.48
CA ASN A 402 -9.78 5.11 -27.52
C ASN A 402 -8.76 4.18 -26.85
N ALA A 403 -8.55 2.98 -27.41
CA ALA A 403 -7.68 1.93 -26.86
C ALA A 403 -6.43 1.62 -27.72
N VAL A 404 -6.13 2.39 -28.77
CA VAL A 404 -5.03 2.08 -29.70
C VAL A 404 -3.66 2.35 -29.08
N GLU A 405 -2.76 1.38 -29.19
CA GLU A 405 -1.37 1.52 -28.79
C GLU A 405 -0.58 2.27 -29.87
N ILE A 406 0.25 3.26 -29.49
CA ILE A 406 1.07 3.97 -30.48
C ILE A 406 2.16 3.05 -31.00
N GLY A 407 2.09 2.77 -32.30
CA GLY A 407 3.19 2.21 -33.07
C GLY A 407 3.26 0.69 -33.00
N SER A 408 2.18 0.01 -33.40
CA SER A 408 2.11 -1.45 -33.68
C SER A 408 3.07 -1.96 -34.78
N GLY A 409 4.03 -1.15 -35.21
CA GLY A 409 5.13 -1.51 -36.09
C GLY A 409 6.35 -2.04 -35.31
N SER A 410 7.12 -2.92 -35.94
CA SER A 410 8.14 -3.80 -35.34
C SER A 410 9.45 -3.13 -34.85
N LEU A 411 9.38 -1.95 -34.25
CA LEU A 411 10.55 -1.12 -33.89
C LEU A 411 10.56 -0.61 -32.43
N ARG A 412 9.65 -1.08 -31.56
CA ARG A 412 9.50 -0.59 -30.18
C ARG A 412 9.38 -1.73 -29.17
N SER A 413 9.75 -1.49 -27.93
CA SER A 413 9.59 -2.47 -26.86
C SER A 413 8.11 -2.55 -26.41
N GLU A 414 7.65 -3.72 -25.96
CA GLU A 414 6.28 -3.87 -25.43
C GLU A 414 6.01 -2.99 -24.20
N GLU A 415 7.05 -2.55 -23.49
CA GLU A 415 6.93 -1.75 -22.27
C GLU A 415 6.68 -0.27 -22.60
N GLU A 416 7.33 0.26 -23.64
CA GLU A 416 7.09 1.61 -24.16
C GLU A 416 5.71 1.80 -24.81
N MET A 417 5.10 0.72 -25.32
CA MET A 417 3.81 0.77 -26.03
C MET A 417 2.58 0.72 -25.11
N ARG A 418 2.75 0.41 -23.82
CA ARG A 418 1.62 0.13 -22.92
C ARG A 418 1.00 1.34 -22.24
N THR A 419 1.71 2.47 -22.07
CA THR A 419 1.23 3.58 -21.22
C THR A 419 -0.21 3.99 -21.49
N SER A 420 -0.99 4.21 -20.43
CA SER A 420 -2.34 4.74 -20.51
C SER A 420 -2.70 5.48 -19.22
N ARG A 421 -2.63 6.81 -19.30
CA ARG A 421 -3.04 7.70 -18.22
C ARG A 421 -4.29 8.47 -18.60
N LEU A 422 -5.28 8.49 -17.71
CA LEU A 422 -6.43 9.37 -17.83
C LEU A 422 -6.00 10.80 -17.51
N ILE A 423 -6.32 11.74 -18.40
CA ILE A 423 -6.25 13.18 -18.13
C ILE A 423 -7.68 13.71 -18.07
N LEU A 424 -8.04 14.37 -16.97
CA LEU A 424 -9.28 15.13 -16.84
C LEU A 424 -8.94 16.62 -16.76
N LYS A 425 -9.58 17.43 -17.60
CA LYS A 425 -9.41 18.89 -17.65
C LYS A 425 -10.77 19.59 -17.55
N TYR A 426 -10.82 20.63 -16.73
CA TYR A 426 -11.88 21.63 -16.70
C TYR A 426 -11.43 22.85 -17.47
N ASP A 427 -12.31 23.37 -18.31
CA ASP A 427 -12.07 24.58 -19.08
C ASP A 427 -13.22 25.55 -18.83
N PRO A 428 -12.99 26.76 -18.29
CA PRO A 428 -14.04 27.75 -18.11
C PRO A 428 -14.78 28.09 -19.42
N LEU A 429 -14.14 27.93 -20.58
CA LEU A 429 -14.76 28.17 -21.88
C LEU A 429 -15.80 27.09 -22.26
N ASP A 430 -15.70 25.87 -21.71
CA ASP A 430 -16.73 24.84 -21.86
C ASP A 430 -17.89 25.00 -20.85
N ASN A 431 -17.71 25.86 -19.83
CA ASN A 431 -18.57 25.98 -18.66
C ASN A 431 -19.01 27.46 -18.42
N PRO A 432 -19.50 28.19 -19.44
CA PRO A 432 -19.81 29.62 -19.33
C PRO A 432 -20.88 29.94 -18.28
N GLU A 433 -21.73 28.98 -17.92
CA GLU A 433 -22.72 29.10 -16.85
C GLU A 433 -22.10 29.26 -15.44
N PHE A 434 -20.79 29.10 -15.29
CA PHE A 434 -20.05 29.42 -14.05
C PHE A 434 -19.37 30.79 -14.09
N ALA A 435 -19.42 31.52 -15.20
CA ALA A 435 -18.92 32.89 -15.26
C ALA A 435 -19.69 33.79 -14.28
N GLY A 436 -18.98 34.46 -13.37
CA GLY A 436 -19.58 35.30 -12.32
C GLY A 436 -20.31 34.52 -11.22
N LYS A 437 -20.17 33.19 -11.14
CA LYS A 437 -20.61 32.42 -9.97
C LYS A 437 -19.52 32.35 -8.90
N HIS A 438 -19.98 32.33 -7.66
CA HIS A 438 -19.17 32.36 -6.44
C HIS A 438 -19.56 31.19 -5.53
N GLY A 439 -18.62 30.71 -4.72
CA GLY A 439 -18.77 29.61 -3.76
C GLY A 439 -18.25 28.25 -4.24
N VAL A 440 -18.34 27.26 -3.35
CA VAL A 440 -17.80 25.91 -3.54
C VAL A 440 -18.84 24.98 -4.19
N TYR A 441 -18.44 24.29 -5.25
CA TYR A 441 -19.26 23.30 -5.97
C TYR A 441 -18.60 21.93 -5.93
N LYS A 442 -19.32 20.90 -5.48
CA LYS A 442 -18.80 19.54 -5.30
C LYS A 442 -19.62 18.50 -6.05
N GLY A 443 -18.96 17.55 -6.71
CA GLY A 443 -19.62 16.40 -7.32
C GLY A 443 -18.68 15.19 -7.39
N GLN A 444 -19.22 14.02 -7.66
CA GLN A 444 -18.44 12.81 -7.89
C GLN A 444 -19.10 11.89 -8.90
N PHE A 445 -18.29 11.13 -9.62
CA PHE A 445 -18.74 10.16 -10.63
C PHE A 445 -17.69 9.06 -10.83
N ASP A 446 -18.10 7.98 -11.48
CA ASP A 446 -17.25 6.82 -11.76
C ASP A 446 -16.76 6.78 -13.20
N ILE A 447 -15.53 6.31 -13.37
CA ILE A 447 -14.90 5.95 -14.64
C ILE A 447 -14.50 4.49 -14.54
N GLU A 448 -14.87 3.71 -15.55
CA GLU A 448 -14.48 2.33 -15.70
C GLU A 448 -13.24 2.26 -16.61
N VAL A 449 -12.15 1.71 -16.07
CA VAL A 449 -10.93 1.37 -16.82
C VAL A 449 -11.08 -0.06 -17.33
N ARG A 450 -10.80 -0.28 -18.62
CA ARG A 450 -10.96 -1.57 -19.29
C ARG A 450 -9.72 -1.91 -20.11
N GLY A 451 -9.24 -3.14 -19.99
CA GLY A 451 -8.15 -3.65 -20.83
C GLY A 451 -8.61 -3.88 -22.26
N TRP A 452 -7.76 -3.52 -23.21
CA TRP A 452 -8.02 -3.73 -24.63
C TRP A 452 -7.81 -5.20 -25.02
N HIS A 453 -6.60 -5.71 -24.79
CA HIS A 453 -6.23 -7.11 -25.04
C HIS A 453 -6.37 -8.01 -23.80
N ASP A 454 -6.56 -7.41 -22.61
CA ASP A 454 -7.00 -8.11 -21.40
C ASP A 454 -8.48 -7.77 -21.11
N THR A 455 -9.40 -8.44 -21.80
CA THR A 455 -10.85 -8.16 -21.71
C THR A 455 -11.46 -8.43 -20.34
N ASN A 456 -10.74 -9.16 -19.47
CA ASN A 456 -11.11 -9.40 -18.08
C ASN A 456 -10.58 -8.31 -17.14
N PHE A 457 -9.63 -7.49 -17.59
CA PHE A 457 -9.15 -6.35 -16.82
C PHE A 457 -10.22 -5.25 -16.81
N LYS A 458 -10.83 -5.08 -15.63
CA LYS A 458 -11.82 -4.05 -15.35
C LYS A 458 -11.55 -3.47 -13.96
N ARG A 459 -11.51 -2.14 -13.85
CA ARG A 459 -11.34 -1.40 -12.59
C ARG A 459 -12.25 -0.18 -12.59
N THR A 460 -12.69 0.25 -11.41
CA THR A 460 -13.45 1.50 -11.25
C THR A 460 -12.58 2.54 -10.56
N ILE A 461 -12.40 3.67 -11.21
CA ILE A 461 -11.92 4.92 -10.65
C ILE A 461 -13.13 5.73 -10.22
N ARG A 462 -13.11 6.34 -9.03
CA ARG A 462 -14.01 7.46 -8.74
C ARG A 462 -13.27 8.79 -8.95
N VAL A 463 -14.01 9.81 -9.36
CA VAL A 463 -13.54 11.18 -9.58
C VAL A 463 -14.28 12.08 -8.61
N LYS A 464 -13.58 13.01 -7.95
CA LYS A 464 -14.16 13.96 -6.98
C LYS A 464 -13.88 15.38 -7.48
N VAL A 465 -14.87 16.08 -8.05
CA VAL A 465 -14.69 17.46 -8.52
C VAL A 465 -15.03 18.45 -7.41
N ARG A 466 -14.14 19.44 -7.18
CA ARG A 466 -14.36 20.58 -6.29
C ARG A 466 -13.96 21.88 -6.99
N LEU A 467 -14.93 22.60 -7.56
CA LEU A 467 -14.69 23.94 -8.10
C LEU A 467 -14.83 24.97 -6.97
N ASP A 468 -13.78 25.74 -6.71
CA ASP A 468 -13.74 26.75 -5.65
C ASP A 468 -13.76 28.15 -6.27
N LEU A 469 -14.93 28.54 -6.76
CA LEU A 469 -15.11 29.80 -7.48
C LEU A 469 -15.19 30.91 -6.43
N GLY A 470 -14.34 31.93 -6.54
CA GLY A 470 -13.95 32.82 -5.44
C GLY A 470 -15.00 33.83 -4.98
#